data_AF-A0A2E9X8T2-F1
#
_entry.id   AF-A0A2E9X8T2-F1
#
_cell.length_a   1.000
_cell.length_b   1.000
_cell.length_c   1.000
_cell.angle_alpha   90.00
_cell.angle_beta   90.00
_cell.angle_gamma   90.00
#
_symmetry.space_group_name_H-M   'P 1'
#
loop_
_entity.id
_entity.type
_entity.pdbx_description
1 polymer ?
#
loop_
_entity_poly.entity_id
_entity_poly.type
_entity_poly.pdbx_seq_one_letter_code
_entity_poly.pdbx_strand_id
1 'polypeptide(L)'
;MPGLKDKKGYLLPVDSHPERPEINGFSIGTLYENLTKLGGRSTTVYLEACFSGDSAGGALINNASGIAIEAKIPLASKGMVVLTASQGDQVSSWDNKNKHGLFTHHLLEALYGKADTDKYGNGDGEVTLGEIKTYLDEEMTYAARREYGRHQNATVQGDRAFVMAHLPDAKPIPRPKEETSSPLVTAAREEKENLSKRQPQQVARRTESGTTYFLQPTMYNGNEYRSATDAMHRSLQGLPNSHVVREGKAAATDTTIAISVVLLGPRQVKNPEHAGAAMLDSILGDLASALTEDIKEFVVVYDAEVLLIAKNLETGSSITETGKAVVKLDDYRNENAASEQALNQAFMDGSKRLVTRLAGGVPTPWQPPVLFPKRVSTGDTNSVYGR
;
A
#
# COMPACT_ATOMS: atom_id res chain seq x y z
N MET A 1 -7.58 -3.04 6.66
CA MET A 1 -6.84 -4.28 6.98
C MET A 1 -6.45 -4.31 8.45
N PRO A 2 -6.51 -5.48 9.10
CA PRO A 2 -5.95 -5.68 10.44
C PRO A 2 -4.44 -5.94 10.37
N GLY A 3 -3.67 -5.38 11.29
CA GLY A 3 -2.27 -5.74 11.53
C GLY A 3 -2.15 -7.20 11.94
N LEU A 4 -1.26 -7.97 11.30
CA LEU A 4 -1.07 -9.39 11.60
C LEU A 4 -0.39 -9.62 12.95
N LYS A 5 0.44 -8.67 13.38
CA LYS A 5 1.22 -8.73 14.63
C LYS A 5 0.59 -7.91 15.74
N ASP A 6 0.26 -6.64 15.45
CA ASP A 6 -0.19 -5.69 16.46
C ASP A 6 -1.72 -5.53 16.55
N LYS A 7 -2.44 -6.16 15.61
CA LYS A 7 -3.90 -6.11 15.48
C LYS A 7 -4.46 -4.69 15.30
N LYS A 8 -3.67 -3.69 14.92
CA LYS A 8 -4.19 -2.34 14.67
C LYS A 8 -4.94 -2.27 13.34
N GLY A 9 -5.83 -1.30 13.20
CA GLY A 9 -6.47 -1.01 11.91
C GLY A 9 -5.56 -0.17 11.00
N TYR A 10 -5.45 -0.59 9.73
CA TYR A 10 -4.68 0.07 8.68
C TYR A 10 -5.52 0.35 7.43
N LEU A 11 -5.35 1.54 6.87
CA LEU A 11 -5.77 1.89 5.52
C LEU A 11 -4.68 1.49 4.54
N LEU A 12 -5.05 0.81 3.47
CA LEU A 12 -4.10 0.37 2.45
C LEU A 12 -4.14 1.30 1.24
N PRO A 13 -3.01 1.96 0.92
CA PRO A 13 -2.75 2.45 -0.43
C PRO A 13 -2.94 1.37 -1.50
N VAL A 14 -3.24 1.79 -2.73
CA VAL A 14 -3.53 0.87 -3.86
C VAL A 14 -2.35 -0.03 -4.24
N ASP A 15 -1.13 0.35 -3.87
CA ASP A 15 0.13 -0.36 -4.07
C ASP A 15 0.61 -1.13 -2.83
N SER A 16 -0.20 -1.17 -1.77
CA SER A 16 0.14 -1.87 -0.53
C SER A 16 -0.05 -3.38 -0.62
N HIS A 17 0.87 -4.11 0.02
CA HIS A 17 0.78 -5.56 0.17
C HIS A 17 -0.10 -5.91 1.39
N PRO A 18 -1.22 -6.65 1.21
CA PRO A 18 -2.21 -6.88 2.26
C PRO A 18 -1.72 -7.72 3.44
N GLU A 19 -0.63 -8.48 3.26
CA GLU A 19 0.01 -9.27 4.32
C GLU A 19 1.05 -8.49 5.15
N ARG A 20 1.33 -7.23 4.82
CA ARG A 20 2.29 -6.39 5.57
C ARG A 20 1.75 -5.00 5.92
N PRO A 21 0.49 -4.89 6.40
CA PRO A 21 -0.15 -3.61 6.67
C PRO A 21 0.61 -2.77 7.71
N GLU A 22 1.38 -3.37 8.61
CA GLU A 22 2.19 -2.63 9.60
C GLU A 22 3.38 -1.89 9.00
N ILE A 23 3.81 -2.27 7.79
CA ILE A 23 4.95 -1.68 7.11
C ILE A 23 4.49 -0.70 6.02
N ASN A 24 3.47 -1.07 5.24
CA ASN A 24 3.02 -0.30 4.07
C ASN A 24 1.62 0.31 4.22
N GLY A 25 0.87 -0.06 5.25
CA GLY A 25 -0.42 0.52 5.55
C GLY A 25 -0.30 1.80 6.38
N PHE A 26 -1.28 2.68 6.23
CA PHE A 26 -1.42 3.86 7.06
C PHE A 26 -2.28 3.57 8.29
N SER A 27 -1.70 3.65 9.48
CA SER A 27 -2.40 3.32 10.72
C SER A 27 -3.53 4.30 11.03
N ILE A 28 -4.70 3.77 11.40
CA ILE A 28 -5.85 4.58 11.85
C ILE A 28 -5.53 5.30 13.16
N GLY A 29 -4.71 4.71 14.03
CA GLY A 29 -4.23 5.38 15.24
C GLY A 29 -3.47 6.64 14.89
N THR A 30 -2.52 6.52 13.97
CA THR A 30 -1.74 7.67 13.46
C THR A 30 -2.63 8.72 12.79
N LEU A 31 -3.66 8.29 12.02
CA LEU A 31 -4.64 9.21 11.46
C LEU A 31 -5.34 10.03 12.56
N TYR A 32 -5.90 9.37 13.58
CA TYR A 32 -6.64 10.05 14.64
C TYR A 32 -5.75 10.94 15.51
N GLU A 33 -4.53 10.48 15.84
CA GLU A 33 -3.54 11.28 16.54
C GLU A 33 -3.19 12.56 15.77
N ASN A 34 -2.99 12.45 14.45
CA ASN A 34 -2.67 13.61 13.62
C ASN A 34 -3.85 14.56 13.48
N LEU A 35 -5.06 14.06 13.29
CA LEU A 35 -6.27 14.89 13.24
C LEU A 35 -6.48 15.66 14.56
N THR A 36 -6.21 15.03 15.69
CA THR A 36 -6.31 15.66 17.02
C THR A 36 -5.35 16.84 17.17
N LYS A 37 -4.16 16.78 16.55
CA LYS A 37 -3.16 17.86 16.57
C LYS A 37 -3.56 19.10 15.77
N LEU A 38 -4.55 19.00 14.87
CA LEU A 38 -4.99 20.13 14.06
C LEU A 38 -5.74 21.20 14.86
N GLY A 39 -6.19 20.89 16.09
CA GLY A 39 -6.83 21.86 16.98
C GLY A 39 -8.18 22.39 16.49
N GLY A 40 -8.87 21.65 15.61
CA GLY A 40 -10.21 22.02 15.12
C GLY A 40 -11.25 22.02 16.25
N ARG A 41 -12.29 22.87 16.13
CA ARG A 41 -13.40 22.93 17.09
C ARG A 41 -14.13 21.59 17.21
N SER A 42 -14.32 20.91 16.09
CA SER A 42 -14.88 19.57 15.99
C SER A 42 -14.24 18.85 14.81
N THR A 43 -13.98 17.55 14.95
CA THR A 43 -13.47 16.71 13.88
C THR A 43 -14.42 15.54 13.66
N THR A 44 -14.93 15.37 12.45
CA THR A 44 -15.81 14.24 12.11
C THR A 44 -15.12 13.35 11.09
N VAL A 45 -15.06 12.06 11.37
CA VAL A 45 -14.45 11.05 10.51
C VAL A 45 -15.49 10.02 10.10
N TYR A 46 -15.71 9.88 8.80
CA TYR A 46 -16.49 8.78 8.22
C TYR A 46 -15.54 7.80 7.55
N LEU A 47 -15.54 6.55 8.01
CA LEU A 47 -14.57 5.54 7.60
C LEU A 47 -15.26 4.36 6.92
N GLU A 48 -15.31 4.40 5.59
CA GLU A 48 -15.78 3.30 4.74
C GLU A 48 -14.61 2.36 4.42
N ALA A 49 -14.31 1.44 5.33
CA ALA A 49 -13.21 0.48 5.15
C ALA A 49 -13.51 -0.87 5.81
N CYS A 50 -13.19 -1.96 5.10
CA CYS A 50 -13.23 -3.31 5.66
C CYS A 50 -12.00 -3.56 6.54
N PHE A 51 -12.24 -3.97 7.79
CA PHE A 51 -11.18 -4.35 8.72
C PHE A 51 -11.03 -5.85 8.92
N SER A 52 -11.94 -6.64 8.38
CA SER A 52 -11.96 -8.11 8.51
C SER A 52 -10.82 -8.84 7.79
N GLY A 53 -10.12 -8.18 6.86
CA GLY A 53 -9.18 -8.85 5.96
C GLY A 53 -9.82 -9.37 4.67
N ASP A 54 -11.15 -9.30 4.57
CA ASP A 54 -11.93 -9.73 3.41
C ASP A 54 -12.36 -8.56 2.52
N SER A 55 -12.49 -8.85 1.22
CA SER A 55 -13.05 -7.97 0.21
C SER A 55 -14.24 -8.61 -0.49
N ALA A 56 -14.94 -7.84 -1.32
CA ALA A 56 -16.00 -8.38 -2.18
C ALA A 56 -15.49 -9.48 -3.15
N GLY A 57 -14.20 -9.49 -3.47
CA GLY A 57 -13.54 -10.51 -4.31
C GLY A 57 -12.95 -11.69 -3.53
N GLY A 58 -13.17 -11.77 -2.22
CA GLY A 58 -12.58 -12.78 -1.32
C GLY A 58 -11.52 -12.21 -0.38
N ALA A 59 -10.86 -13.10 0.37
CA ALA A 59 -9.81 -12.76 1.31
C ALA A 59 -8.65 -12.02 0.63
N LEU A 60 -8.19 -10.93 1.24
CA LEU A 60 -7.02 -10.19 0.74
C LEU A 60 -5.71 -10.88 1.12
N ILE A 61 -5.74 -11.77 2.11
CA ILE A 61 -4.61 -12.61 2.53
C ILE A 61 -4.84 -14.00 1.95
N ASN A 62 -3.88 -14.48 1.16
CA ASN A 62 -3.97 -15.78 0.50
C ASN A 62 -3.20 -16.85 1.30
N ASN A 63 -3.60 -18.13 1.19
CA ASN A 63 -2.90 -19.27 1.81
C ASN A 63 -2.73 -19.22 3.35
N ALA A 64 -3.51 -18.40 4.04
CA ALA A 64 -3.56 -18.36 5.51
C ALA A 64 -4.79 -19.13 6.02
N SER A 65 -4.58 -20.08 6.94
CA SER A 65 -5.67 -20.84 7.54
C SER A 65 -6.43 -20.00 8.58
N GLY A 66 -7.66 -19.58 8.22
CA GLY A 66 -8.85 -19.53 9.07
C GLY A 66 -8.88 -18.67 10.35
N ILE A 67 -7.81 -18.00 10.75
CA ILE A 67 -7.86 -17.10 11.92
C ILE A 67 -8.25 -15.71 11.44
N ALA A 68 -9.51 -15.33 11.69
CA ALA A 68 -9.95 -13.95 11.54
C ALA A 68 -9.22 -13.08 12.57
N ILE A 69 -8.48 -12.07 12.09
CA ILE A 69 -7.79 -11.12 12.95
C ILE A 69 -8.69 -9.90 13.09
N GLU A 70 -9.31 -9.78 14.26
CA GLU A 70 -10.13 -8.63 14.59
C GLU A 70 -9.24 -7.39 14.79
N ALA A 71 -9.49 -6.35 14.00
CA ALA A 71 -8.77 -5.10 14.14
C ALA A 71 -9.22 -4.34 15.40
N LYS A 72 -8.25 -3.91 16.20
CA LYS A 72 -8.45 -2.95 17.28
C LYS A 72 -8.51 -1.55 16.71
N ILE A 73 -9.71 -1.03 16.53
CA ILE A 73 -9.93 0.36 16.13
C ILE A 73 -9.71 1.26 17.34
N PRO A 74 -8.83 2.28 17.24
CA PRO A 74 -8.55 3.19 18.36
C PRO A 74 -9.79 4.00 18.74
N LEU A 75 -9.83 4.43 20.00
CA LEU A 75 -10.88 5.31 20.49
C LEU A 75 -10.70 6.73 19.94
N ALA A 76 -11.81 7.37 19.61
CA ALA A 76 -11.86 8.77 19.23
C ALA A 76 -11.36 9.66 20.38
N SER A 77 -10.57 10.68 20.04
CA SER A 77 -10.14 11.69 21.01
C SER A 77 -11.29 12.64 21.36
N LYS A 78 -11.16 13.37 22.48
CA LYS A 78 -12.16 14.37 22.89
C LYS A 78 -12.39 15.40 21.78
N GLY A 79 -13.65 15.66 21.42
CA GLY A 79 -14.01 16.58 20.32
C GLY A 79 -13.99 15.94 18.92
N MET A 80 -13.75 14.63 18.83
CA MET A 80 -13.82 13.86 17.60
C MET A 80 -15.07 12.97 17.58
N VAL A 81 -15.76 12.95 16.45
CA VAL A 81 -16.83 12.00 16.12
C VAL A 81 -16.31 11.07 15.04
N VAL A 82 -16.48 9.75 15.23
CA VAL A 82 -16.02 8.73 14.29
C VAL A 82 -17.16 7.79 13.98
N LEU A 83 -17.40 7.54 12.70
CA LEU A 83 -18.32 6.52 12.22
C LEU A 83 -17.58 5.55 11.30
N THR A 84 -17.72 4.25 11.51
CA THR A 84 -17.14 3.23 10.63
C THR A 84 -18.22 2.39 9.97
N ALA A 85 -18.01 1.99 8.72
CA ALA A 85 -18.98 1.25 7.92
C ALA A 85 -19.33 -0.15 8.45
N SER A 86 -18.41 -0.75 9.21
CA SER A 86 -18.58 -2.06 9.85
C SER A 86 -17.71 -2.18 11.11
N GLN A 87 -17.97 -3.21 11.92
CA GLN A 87 -17.10 -3.61 13.04
C GLN A 87 -15.80 -4.26 12.53
N GLY A 88 -14.84 -4.44 13.44
CA GLY A 88 -13.46 -4.86 13.12
C GLY A 88 -13.34 -6.22 12.42
N ASP A 89 -14.32 -7.10 12.63
CA ASP A 89 -14.43 -8.45 12.09
C ASP A 89 -15.47 -8.58 10.95
N GLN A 90 -16.12 -7.47 10.56
CA GLN A 90 -17.21 -7.45 9.60
C GLN A 90 -16.79 -6.84 8.25
N VAL A 91 -17.42 -7.33 7.17
CA VAL A 91 -17.24 -6.84 5.80
C VAL A 91 -18.16 -5.64 5.54
N SER A 92 -17.61 -4.55 5.00
CA SER A 92 -18.40 -3.43 4.47
C SER A 92 -18.90 -3.75 3.05
N SER A 93 -20.20 -3.65 2.82
CA SER A 93 -20.84 -4.03 1.55
C SER A 93 -20.97 -2.85 0.57
N TRP A 94 -20.99 -3.16 -0.72
CA TRP A 94 -21.24 -2.18 -1.79
C TRP A 94 -22.73 -2.09 -2.10
N ASP A 95 -23.24 -0.87 -2.31
CA ASP A 95 -24.54 -0.64 -2.94
C ASP A 95 -24.35 -0.59 -4.47
N ASN A 96 -24.53 -1.74 -5.12
CA ASN A 96 -24.29 -1.88 -6.55
C ASN A 96 -25.23 -1.04 -7.42
N LYS A 97 -26.41 -0.68 -6.89
CA LYS A 97 -27.41 0.12 -7.59
C LYS A 97 -26.99 1.58 -7.60
N ASN A 98 -26.55 2.10 -6.45
CA ASN A 98 -26.19 3.51 -6.29
C ASN A 98 -24.67 3.78 -6.42
N LYS A 99 -23.86 2.76 -6.74
CA LYS A 99 -22.43 2.88 -7.10
C LYS A 99 -21.52 3.47 -6.01
N HIS A 100 -21.92 3.38 -4.75
CA HIS A 100 -21.10 3.72 -3.58
C HIS A 100 -21.25 2.63 -2.49
N GLY A 101 -20.62 2.82 -1.32
CA GLY A 101 -20.76 1.90 -0.19
C GLY A 101 -22.19 1.86 0.36
N LEU A 102 -22.59 0.72 0.93
CA LEU A 102 -23.89 0.58 1.61
C LEU A 102 -23.95 1.47 2.86
N PHE A 103 -22.84 1.60 3.59
CA PHE A 103 -22.78 2.55 4.71
C PHE A 103 -22.94 3.99 4.22
N THR A 104 -22.20 4.40 3.19
CA THR A 104 -22.37 5.71 2.56
C THR A 104 -23.83 5.97 2.15
N HIS A 105 -24.51 4.98 1.54
CA HIS A 105 -25.92 5.11 1.16
C HIS A 105 -26.80 5.51 2.36
N HIS A 106 -26.74 4.70 3.41
CA HIS A 106 -27.62 4.83 4.57
C HIS A 106 -27.20 5.99 5.46
N LEU A 107 -25.92 6.31 5.55
CA LEU A 107 -25.43 7.50 6.25
C LEU A 107 -25.99 8.77 5.62
N LEU A 108 -25.98 8.86 4.28
CA LEU A 108 -26.58 9.99 3.58
C LEU A 108 -28.10 10.03 3.81
N GLU A 109 -28.80 8.91 3.71
CA GLU A 109 -30.24 8.85 4.03
C GLU A 109 -30.55 9.35 5.46
N ALA A 110 -29.74 8.94 6.44
CA ALA A 110 -29.84 9.40 7.82
C ALA A 110 -29.66 10.92 7.93
N LEU A 111 -28.56 11.45 7.37
CA LEU A 111 -28.21 12.88 7.41
C LEU A 111 -29.22 13.77 6.66
N TYR A 112 -29.86 13.25 5.62
CA TYR A 112 -30.92 13.95 4.90
C TYR A 112 -32.27 13.90 5.63
N GLY A 113 -32.32 13.34 6.83
CA GLY A 113 -33.43 13.47 7.77
C GLY A 113 -34.25 12.21 7.97
N LYS A 114 -33.86 11.05 7.41
CA LYS A 114 -34.54 9.80 7.78
C LYS A 114 -34.29 9.42 9.23
N ALA A 115 -33.12 9.74 9.78
CA ALA A 115 -32.78 9.44 11.16
C ALA A 115 -33.59 10.27 12.18
N ASP A 116 -34.11 11.43 11.79
CA ASP A 116 -34.92 12.30 12.66
C ASP A 116 -36.43 11.96 12.61
N THR A 117 -36.84 10.96 11.82
CA THR A 117 -38.27 10.56 11.81
C THR A 117 -38.67 9.89 13.13
N ASP A 118 -39.95 9.96 13.51
CA ASP A 118 -40.50 9.32 14.73
C ASP A 118 -40.09 7.86 14.95
N LYS A 119 -39.72 7.14 13.88
CA LYS A 119 -39.24 5.76 13.97
C LYS A 119 -37.84 5.64 14.59
N TYR A 120 -36.94 6.58 14.32
CA TYR A 120 -35.53 6.49 14.72
C TYR A 120 -35.04 7.67 15.59
N GLY A 121 -35.77 8.78 15.58
CA GLY A 121 -35.45 10.03 16.25
C GLY A 121 -36.67 10.72 16.82
N ASN A 122 -36.59 12.03 17.00
CA ASN A 122 -37.59 12.82 17.74
C ASN A 122 -38.34 13.88 16.90
N GLY A 123 -37.95 14.09 15.64
CA GLY A 123 -38.61 15.01 14.73
C GLY A 123 -38.39 16.49 15.05
N ASP A 124 -37.30 16.83 15.76
CA ASP A 124 -37.00 18.20 16.16
C ASP A 124 -36.22 18.99 15.09
N GLY A 125 -35.81 18.33 14.00
CA GLY A 125 -35.05 18.92 12.91
C GLY A 125 -33.54 18.93 13.14
N GLU A 126 -33.03 18.36 14.24
CA GLU A 126 -31.62 18.19 14.52
C GLU A 126 -31.23 16.70 14.43
N VAL A 127 -30.56 16.30 13.35
CA VAL A 127 -30.11 14.91 13.20
C VAL A 127 -28.88 14.70 14.10
N THR A 128 -29.05 14.00 15.21
CA THR A 128 -27.98 13.69 16.16
C THR A 128 -27.19 12.43 15.78
N LEU A 129 -25.95 12.30 16.28
CA LEU A 129 -25.16 11.08 16.14
C LEU A 129 -25.89 9.85 16.71
N GLY A 130 -26.65 10.04 17.79
CA GLY A 130 -27.45 8.99 18.41
C GLY A 130 -28.51 8.41 17.49
N GLU A 131 -29.24 9.28 16.79
CA GLU A 131 -30.30 8.91 15.84
C GLU A 131 -29.73 8.29 14.58
N ILE A 132 -28.62 8.82 14.06
CA ILE A 132 -27.88 8.18 12.95
C ILE A 132 -27.53 6.74 13.32
N LYS A 133 -27.04 6.49 14.54
CA LYS A 133 -26.73 5.13 14.99
C LYS A 133 -27.97 4.24 15.00
N THR A 134 -29.08 4.72 15.55
CA THR A 134 -30.36 3.97 15.57
C THR A 134 -30.80 3.61 14.15
N TYR A 135 -30.79 4.58 13.24
CA TYR A 135 -31.15 4.36 11.83
C TYR A 135 -30.23 3.33 11.16
N LEU A 136 -28.91 3.44 11.34
CA LEU A 136 -27.94 2.52 10.74
C LEU A 136 -28.09 1.09 11.30
N ASP A 137 -28.33 0.94 12.61
CA ASP A 137 -28.53 -0.37 13.23
C ASP A 137 -29.78 -1.09 12.73
N GLU A 138 -30.82 -0.35 12.38
CA GLU A 138 -32.04 -0.93 11.83
C GLU A 138 -31.94 -1.11 10.31
N GLU A 139 -31.85 -0.01 9.57
CA GLU A 139 -32.08 -0.02 8.13
C GLU A 139 -30.87 -0.52 7.35
N MET A 140 -29.65 -0.06 7.71
CA MET A 140 -28.43 -0.50 7.02
C MET A 140 -28.13 -1.96 7.33
N THR A 141 -28.21 -2.37 8.60
CA THR A 141 -27.98 -3.78 8.98
C THR A 141 -29.04 -4.70 8.38
N TYR A 142 -30.31 -4.29 8.34
CA TYR A 142 -31.35 -5.05 7.65
C TYR A 142 -31.08 -5.17 6.15
N ALA A 143 -30.70 -4.08 5.47
CA ALA A 143 -30.34 -4.11 4.05
C ALA A 143 -29.16 -5.04 3.78
N ALA A 144 -28.09 -4.95 4.59
CA ALA A 144 -26.91 -5.81 4.46
C ALA A 144 -27.27 -7.30 4.58
N ARG A 145 -28.13 -7.64 5.55
CA ARG A 145 -28.62 -9.01 5.74
C ARG A 145 -29.49 -9.48 4.57
N ARG A 146 -30.41 -8.64 4.11
CA ARG A 146 -31.39 -8.99 3.07
C ARG A 146 -30.75 -9.13 1.70
N GLU A 147 -29.83 -8.25 1.34
CA GLU A 147 -29.22 -8.20 0.01
C GLU A 147 -28.01 -9.12 -0.12
N TYR A 148 -27.22 -9.25 0.95
CA TYR A 148 -25.92 -9.93 0.90
C TYR A 148 -25.77 -11.10 1.87
N GLY A 149 -26.76 -11.32 2.76
CA GLY A 149 -26.68 -12.39 3.77
C GLY A 149 -25.58 -12.15 4.82
N ARG A 150 -25.16 -10.89 5.03
CA ARG A 150 -24.04 -10.53 5.90
C ARG A 150 -24.50 -9.82 7.17
N HIS A 151 -23.68 -9.92 8.21
CA HIS A 151 -23.75 -9.05 9.38
C HIS A 151 -22.84 -7.84 9.14
N GLN A 152 -23.44 -6.65 9.08
CA GLN A 152 -22.73 -5.39 8.95
C GLN A 152 -23.38 -4.37 9.89
N ASN A 153 -22.62 -3.92 10.88
CA ASN A 153 -23.04 -2.98 11.89
C ASN A 153 -22.06 -1.80 11.89
N ALA A 154 -22.58 -0.60 11.66
CA ALA A 154 -21.76 0.59 11.74
C ALA A 154 -21.35 0.84 13.20
N THR A 155 -20.12 1.32 13.42
CA THR A 155 -19.72 1.81 14.74
C THR A 155 -19.80 3.31 14.78
N VAL A 156 -20.12 3.86 15.96
CA VAL A 156 -20.09 5.30 16.22
C VAL A 156 -19.33 5.55 17.50
N GLN A 157 -18.49 6.58 17.51
CA GLN A 157 -17.76 7.05 18.68
C GLN A 157 -17.88 8.56 18.75
N GLY A 158 -18.05 9.09 19.97
CA GLY A 158 -18.28 10.51 20.21
C GLY A 158 -19.51 10.76 21.08
N ASP A 159 -19.85 12.02 21.26
CA ASP A 159 -21.05 12.42 22.00
C ASP A 159 -22.31 12.08 21.18
N ARG A 160 -23.22 11.28 21.74
CA ARG A 160 -24.46 10.87 21.07
C ARG A 160 -25.40 12.05 20.84
N ALA A 161 -25.29 13.11 21.64
CA ALA A 161 -26.07 14.33 21.48
C ALA A 161 -25.45 15.30 20.46
N PHE A 162 -24.31 14.96 19.85
CA PHE A 162 -23.69 15.82 18.84
C PHE A 162 -24.59 15.90 17.60
N VAL A 163 -24.99 17.12 17.23
CA VAL A 163 -25.81 17.40 16.05
C VAL A 163 -24.93 17.31 14.79
N MET A 164 -25.29 16.39 13.91
CA MET A 164 -24.55 16.09 12.68
C MET A 164 -25.13 16.81 11.46
N ALA A 165 -26.43 17.13 11.48
CA ALA A 165 -27.09 17.95 10.47
C ALA A 165 -28.30 18.69 11.05
N HIS A 166 -28.61 19.87 10.49
CA HIS A 166 -29.85 20.59 10.76
C HIS A 166 -30.75 20.52 9.52
N LEU A 167 -32.02 20.16 9.72
CA LEU A 167 -33.03 20.06 8.69
C LEU A 167 -33.85 21.36 8.62
N PRO A 168 -34.03 21.94 7.43
CA PRO A 168 -34.93 23.08 7.27
C PRO A 168 -36.37 22.66 7.58
N ASP A 169 -37.06 23.46 8.40
CA ASP A 169 -38.44 23.24 8.84
C ASP A 169 -38.70 21.87 9.50
N ALA A 170 -37.67 21.23 10.09
CA ALA A 170 -37.73 19.88 10.64
C ALA A 170 -38.27 18.84 9.63
N LYS A 171 -37.89 18.99 8.35
CA LYS A 171 -38.33 18.09 7.27
C LYS A 171 -37.16 17.43 6.57
N PRO A 172 -37.30 16.16 6.16
CA PRO A 172 -36.29 15.50 5.34
C PRO A 172 -35.99 16.29 4.07
N ILE A 173 -34.70 16.46 3.79
CA ILE A 173 -34.23 17.13 2.60
C ILE A 173 -34.31 16.11 1.45
N PRO A 174 -34.92 16.44 0.30
CA PRO A 174 -34.86 15.58 -0.87
C PRO A 174 -33.41 15.42 -1.33
N ARG A 175 -32.93 14.18 -1.48
CA ARG A 175 -31.59 13.96 -2.01
C ARG A 175 -31.49 14.48 -3.45
N PRO A 176 -30.40 15.19 -3.79
CA PRO A 176 -30.11 15.53 -5.17
C PRO A 176 -30.12 14.26 -6.02
N LYS A 177 -30.73 14.32 -7.20
CA LYS A 177 -30.54 13.26 -8.20
C LYS A 177 -29.10 13.37 -8.68
N GLU A 178 -28.35 12.27 -8.67
CA GLU A 178 -27.00 12.25 -9.23
C GLU A 178 -27.06 12.68 -10.70
N GLU A 179 -26.45 13.83 -11.01
CA GLU A 179 -26.30 14.28 -12.39
C GLU A 179 -25.21 13.45 -13.06
N THR A 180 -25.61 12.41 -13.78
CA THR A 180 -24.68 11.59 -14.58
C THR A 180 -24.09 12.32 -15.78
N SER A 181 -24.47 13.59 -16.00
CA SER A 181 -24.12 14.42 -17.15
C SER A 181 -23.25 15.64 -16.82
N SER A 182 -22.81 15.82 -15.57
CA SER A 182 -21.91 16.93 -15.23
C SER A 182 -20.64 16.89 -16.09
N PRO A 183 -20.13 18.02 -16.62
CA PRO A 183 -18.91 18.04 -17.43
C PRO A 183 -17.72 17.35 -16.76
N LEU A 184 -17.62 17.40 -15.43
CA LEU A 184 -16.59 16.70 -14.65
C LEU A 184 -16.78 15.18 -14.64
N VAL A 185 -18.03 14.72 -14.52
CA VAL A 185 -18.36 13.28 -14.56
C VAL A 185 -18.21 12.73 -15.96
N THR A 186 -18.62 13.51 -16.98
CA THR A 186 -18.41 13.22 -18.39
C THR A 186 -16.94 13.20 -18.73
N ALA A 187 -16.14 14.19 -18.29
CA ALA A 187 -14.70 14.21 -18.49
C ALA A 187 -13.98 13.06 -17.77
N ALA A 188 -14.35 12.74 -16.53
CA ALA A 188 -13.79 11.58 -15.80
C ALA A 188 -14.21 10.25 -16.44
N ARG A 189 -15.42 10.16 -16.97
CA ARG A 189 -15.92 8.99 -17.70
C ARG A 189 -15.24 8.87 -19.04
N GLU A 190 -15.09 9.94 -19.79
CA GLU A 190 -14.33 10.02 -21.04
C GLU A 190 -12.85 9.77 -20.78
N GLU A 191 -12.28 10.20 -19.66
CA GLU A 191 -10.90 9.91 -19.28
C GLU A 191 -10.76 8.44 -18.90
N LYS A 192 -11.68 7.86 -18.12
CA LYS A 192 -11.70 6.43 -17.79
C LYS A 192 -11.96 5.56 -19.03
N GLU A 193 -12.82 6.02 -19.92
CA GLU A 193 -13.17 5.37 -21.17
C GLU A 193 -12.04 5.56 -22.19
N ASN A 194 -11.33 6.69 -22.20
CA ASN A 194 -10.11 6.92 -22.98
C ASN A 194 -8.90 6.20 -22.35
N LEU A 195 -8.86 5.97 -21.05
CA LEU A 195 -7.90 5.08 -20.38
C LEU A 195 -8.19 3.63 -20.76
N SER A 196 -9.47 3.28 -20.93
CA SER A 196 -9.92 1.97 -21.39
C SER A 196 -9.86 1.79 -22.93
N LYS A 197 -9.88 2.89 -23.70
CA LYS A 197 -9.83 2.96 -25.18
C LYS A 197 -8.47 3.38 -25.73
N ARG A 198 -7.55 3.89 -24.91
CA ARG A 198 -6.10 3.83 -25.16
C ARG A 198 -5.89 2.40 -25.62
N GLN A 199 -5.51 2.23 -26.89
CA GLN A 199 -5.55 0.96 -27.62
C GLN A 199 -5.33 -0.20 -26.66
N PRO A 200 -6.18 -1.25 -26.64
CA PRO A 200 -5.87 -2.43 -25.83
C PRO A 200 -4.43 -2.77 -26.17
N GLN A 201 -3.51 -2.57 -25.21
CA GLN A 201 -2.10 -2.64 -25.53
C GLN A 201 -1.94 -4.03 -26.11
N GLN A 202 -1.59 -4.12 -27.40
CA GLN A 202 -1.65 -5.37 -28.12
C GLN A 202 -0.92 -6.40 -27.27
N VAL A 203 -1.59 -7.50 -26.98
CA VAL A 203 -1.00 -8.66 -26.33
C VAL A 203 0.22 -8.98 -27.19
N ALA A 204 1.44 -8.63 -26.74
CA ALA A 204 2.68 -8.85 -27.46
C ALA A 204 2.74 -10.27 -28.05
N ARG A 205 3.38 -10.50 -29.19
CA ARG A 205 3.38 -11.86 -29.78
C ARG A 205 4.00 -12.87 -28.80
N ARG A 206 3.26 -13.92 -28.43
CA ARG A 206 3.78 -15.06 -27.66
C ARG A 206 4.32 -16.12 -28.62
N THR A 207 5.31 -16.90 -28.19
CA THR A 207 5.76 -18.09 -28.90
C THR A 207 4.77 -19.23 -28.64
N GLU A 208 4.51 -20.08 -29.65
CA GLU A 208 3.57 -21.22 -29.53
C GLU A 208 4.06 -22.31 -28.57
N SER A 209 5.35 -22.28 -28.20
CA SER A 209 5.95 -23.17 -27.21
C SER A 209 6.77 -22.39 -26.18
N GLY A 210 6.66 -22.78 -24.91
CA GLY A 210 7.42 -22.21 -23.78
C GLY A 210 6.62 -21.34 -22.81
N THR A 211 7.21 -21.05 -21.64
CA THR A 211 6.59 -20.19 -20.62
C THR A 211 6.81 -18.72 -20.98
N THR A 212 5.72 -17.95 -21.08
CA THR A 212 5.81 -16.49 -21.24
C THR A 212 5.86 -15.82 -19.87
N TYR A 213 6.93 -15.07 -19.61
CA TYR A 213 7.11 -14.22 -18.44
C TYR A 213 6.77 -12.77 -18.80
N PHE A 214 5.67 -12.25 -18.25
CA PHE A 214 5.29 -10.85 -18.40
C PHE A 214 5.92 -10.03 -17.28
N LEU A 215 6.98 -9.28 -17.59
CA LEU A 215 7.72 -8.47 -16.63
C LEU A 215 7.10 -7.08 -16.50
N GLN A 216 6.61 -6.77 -15.29
CA GLN A 216 6.05 -5.45 -14.98
C GLN A 216 7.17 -4.41 -14.77
N PRO A 217 6.92 -3.13 -15.11
CA PRO A 217 7.83 -2.05 -14.77
C PRO A 217 8.07 -2.00 -13.26
N THR A 218 9.34 -1.92 -12.85
CA THR A 218 9.69 -1.75 -11.43
C THR A 218 9.66 -0.26 -11.10
N MET A 219 8.90 0.12 -10.07
CA MET A 219 8.83 1.50 -9.58
C MET A 219 9.59 1.63 -8.27
N TYR A 220 10.38 2.70 -8.12
CA TYR A 220 11.07 3.05 -6.89
C TYR A 220 11.11 4.58 -6.71
N ASN A 221 10.69 5.08 -5.56
CA ASN A 221 10.57 6.52 -5.26
C ASN A 221 9.81 7.32 -6.33
N GLY A 222 8.72 6.74 -6.86
CA GLY A 222 7.89 7.38 -7.89
C GLY A 222 8.49 7.36 -9.31
N ASN A 223 9.71 6.85 -9.49
CA ASN A 223 10.39 6.74 -10.78
C ASN A 223 10.51 5.29 -11.23
N GLU A 224 10.57 5.05 -12.54
CA GLU A 224 10.84 3.73 -13.09
C GLU A 224 12.30 3.34 -12.84
N TYR A 225 12.51 2.22 -12.14
CA TYR A 225 13.84 1.69 -11.89
C TYR A 225 14.26 0.73 -13.01
N ARG A 226 14.72 1.31 -14.12
CA ARG A 226 15.05 0.56 -15.35
C ARG A 226 16.14 -0.48 -15.15
N SER A 227 17.20 -0.15 -14.40
CA SER A 227 18.30 -1.07 -14.07
C SER A 227 17.78 -2.40 -13.47
N ALA A 228 16.87 -2.31 -12.51
CA ALA A 228 16.24 -3.46 -11.87
C ALA A 228 15.39 -4.29 -12.86
N THR A 229 14.59 -3.61 -13.67
CA THR A 229 13.75 -4.26 -14.68
C THR A 229 14.62 -4.97 -15.74
N ASP A 230 15.71 -4.33 -16.19
CA ASP A 230 16.63 -4.90 -17.19
C ASP A 230 17.43 -6.09 -16.61
N ALA A 231 17.82 -6.02 -15.34
CA ALA A 231 18.45 -7.12 -14.63
C ALA A 231 17.55 -8.36 -14.56
N MET A 232 16.27 -8.18 -14.22
CA MET A 232 15.31 -9.27 -14.21
C MET A 232 15.06 -9.83 -15.61
N HIS A 233 14.93 -8.96 -16.61
CA HIS A 233 14.75 -9.36 -18.00
C HIS A 233 15.89 -10.28 -18.48
N ARG A 234 17.15 -9.87 -18.26
CA ARG A 234 18.34 -10.70 -18.58
C ARG A 234 18.34 -12.03 -17.82
N SER A 235 17.93 -12.00 -16.55
CA SER A 235 17.89 -13.21 -15.73
C SER A 235 16.85 -14.21 -16.23
N LEU A 236 15.66 -13.75 -16.61
CA LEU A 236 14.59 -14.59 -17.15
C LEU A 236 14.93 -15.17 -18.52
N GLN A 237 15.63 -14.43 -19.37
CA GLN A 237 16.09 -14.91 -20.68
C GLN A 237 17.02 -16.14 -20.57
N GLY A 238 17.63 -16.37 -19.41
CA GLY A 238 18.45 -17.56 -19.15
C GLY A 238 17.64 -18.83 -18.90
N LEU A 239 16.32 -18.76 -18.74
CA LEU A 239 15.47 -19.93 -18.53
C LEU A 239 15.23 -20.69 -19.85
N PRO A 240 15.32 -22.04 -19.86
CA PRO A 240 15.05 -22.83 -21.05
C PRO A 240 13.58 -22.69 -21.46
N ASN A 241 13.32 -22.63 -22.78
CA ASN A 241 11.97 -22.53 -23.35
C ASN A 241 11.14 -21.39 -22.72
N SER A 242 11.76 -20.22 -22.53
CA SER A 242 11.11 -19.04 -21.97
C SER A 242 11.04 -17.90 -22.97
N HIS A 243 10.00 -17.09 -22.85
CA HIS A 243 9.85 -15.84 -23.59
C HIS A 243 9.53 -14.70 -22.61
N VAL A 244 10.20 -13.56 -22.73
CA VAL A 244 10.01 -12.44 -21.80
C VAL A 244 9.38 -11.26 -22.51
N VAL A 245 8.24 -10.80 -22.00
CA VAL A 245 7.46 -9.69 -22.53
C VAL A 245 7.46 -8.54 -21.52
N ARG A 246 7.64 -7.30 -21.99
CA ARG A 246 7.66 -6.08 -21.13
C ARG A 246 6.61 -5.03 -21.49
N GLU A 247 5.96 -5.21 -22.62
CA GLU A 247 4.99 -4.27 -23.17
C GLU A 247 3.69 -5.00 -23.47
N GLY A 248 2.57 -4.28 -23.44
CA GLY A 248 1.27 -4.91 -23.65
C GLY A 248 0.58 -5.30 -22.36
N LYS A 249 -0.49 -6.08 -22.51
CA LYS A 249 -1.19 -6.71 -21.39
C LYS A 249 -0.72 -8.16 -21.21
N ALA A 250 -0.62 -8.61 -19.97
CA ALA A 250 -0.43 -10.03 -19.66
C ALA A 250 -1.63 -10.86 -20.14
N ALA A 251 -1.36 -12.01 -20.76
CA ALA A 251 -2.36 -12.99 -21.15
C ALA A 251 -2.67 -13.93 -19.97
N ALA A 252 -3.83 -14.59 -19.98
CA ALA A 252 -4.24 -15.50 -18.90
C ALA A 252 -3.28 -16.69 -18.72
N THR A 253 -2.51 -17.05 -19.74
CA THR A 253 -1.50 -18.11 -19.74
C THR A 253 -0.11 -17.65 -19.32
N ASP A 254 0.10 -16.35 -19.09
CA ASP A 254 1.41 -15.82 -18.74
C ASP A 254 1.74 -16.06 -17.27
N THR A 255 3.03 -16.07 -16.96
CA THR A 255 3.53 -15.86 -15.61
C THR A 255 3.97 -14.41 -15.46
N THR A 256 3.27 -13.64 -14.64
CA THR A 256 3.64 -12.25 -14.34
C THR A 256 4.82 -12.19 -13.37
N ILE A 257 5.76 -11.28 -13.61
CA ILE A 257 6.89 -10.99 -12.73
C ILE A 257 6.74 -9.56 -12.21
N ALA A 258 6.54 -9.43 -10.89
CA ALA A 258 6.45 -8.17 -10.18
C ALA A 258 7.67 -7.99 -9.28
N ILE A 259 8.20 -6.77 -9.19
CA ILE A 259 9.32 -6.45 -8.31
C ILE A 259 8.96 -5.23 -7.46
N SER A 260 9.27 -5.29 -6.16
CA SER A 260 9.01 -4.20 -5.22
C SER A 260 10.17 -4.03 -4.24
N VAL A 261 10.48 -2.79 -3.88
CA VAL A 261 11.46 -2.48 -2.83
C VAL A 261 10.71 -2.13 -1.55
N VAL A 262 11.05 -2.79 -0.45
CA VAL A 262 10.49 -2.56 0.88
C VAL A 262 11.59 -2.06 1.78
N LEU A 263 11.43 -0.87 2.37
CA LEU A 263 12.32 -0.38 3.42
C LEU A 263 11.79 -0.84 4.79
N LEU A 264 12.60 -1.60 5.50
CA LEU A 264 12.38 -1.98 6.89
C LEU A 264 12.90 -0.87 7.81
N GLY A 265 12.35 -0.79 9.03
CA GLY A 265 12.56 0.33 9.94
C GLY A 265 14.02 0.78 10.14
N PRO A 266 14.25 2.07 10.40
CA PRO A 266 15.59 2.63 10.47
C PRO A 266 16.36 2.08 11.68
N ARG A 267 17.67 1.90 11.52
CA ARG A 267 18.60 1.59 12.60
C ARG A 267 19.85 2.44 12.50
N GLN A 268 20.44 2.78 13.64
CA GLN A 268 21.72 3.46 13.70
C GLN A 268 22.85 2.44 13.61
N VAL A 269 23.83 2.73 12.76
CA VAL A 269 25.05 1.91 12.64
C VAL A 269 26.27 2.79 12.78
N LYS A 270 27.32 2.23 13.38
CA LYS A 270 28.60 2.93 13.51
C LYS A 270 29.17 3.21 12.12
N ASN A 271 29.55 4.46 11.88
CA ASN A 271 30.16 4.87 10.63
C ASN A 271 31.64 4.46 10.61
N PRO A 272 32.07 3.54 9.71
CA PRO A 272 33.46 3.14 9.65
C PRO A 272 34.40 4.29 9.24
N GLU A 273 33.88 5.29 8.53
CA GLU A 273 34.67 6.46 8.08
C GLU A 273 35.00 7.40 9.24
N HIS A 274 34.22 7.38 10.33
CA HIS A 274 34.43 8.24 11.50
C HIS A 274 35.74 7.92 12.23
N ALA A 275 36.17 6.66 12.27
CA ALA A 275 37.44 6.31 12.90
C ALA A 275 38.65 6.91 12.15
N GLY A 276 38.59 6.95 10.82
CA GLY A 276 39.62 7.60 10.00
C GLY A 276 39.58 9.12 10.14
N ALA A 277 38.38 9.70 10.18
CA ALA A 277 38.16 11.13 10.42
C ALA A 277 38.73 11.59 11.77
N ALA A 278 38.43 10.88 12.85
CA ALA A 278 38.94 11.16 14.19
C ALA A 278 40.47 11.05 14.27
N MET A 279 41.07 10.09 13.53
CA MET A 279 42.52 9.97 13.43
C MET A 279 43.13 11.16 12.66
N LEU A 280 42.51 11.60 11.56
CA LEU A 280 42.97 12.75 10.79
C LEU A 280 42.97 14.03 11.64
N ASP A 281 41.88 14.26 12.38
CA ASP A 281 41.75 15.37 13.33
C ASP A 281 42.85 15.35 14.39
N SER A 282 43.16 14.16 14.93
CA SER A 282 44.21 14.04 15.96
C SER A 282 45.62 14.37 15.45
N ILE A 283 45.85 14.31 14.13
CA ILE A 283 47.16 14.54 13.51
C ILE A 283 47.29 15.97 12.98
N LEU A 284 46.22 16.52 12.40
CA LEU A 284 46.25 17.78 11.64
C LEU A 284 45.50 18.94 12.33
N GLY A 285 44.80 18.67 13.43
CA GLY A 285 44.08 19.68 14.22
C GLY A 285 43.04 20.44 13.40
N ASP A 286 42.94 21.75 13.61
CA ASP A 286 41.92 22.62 13.03
C ASP A 286 41.80 22.54 11.49
N LEU A 287 42.89 22.19 10.78
CA LEU A 287 42.89 22.02 9.33
C LEU A 287 42.09 20.78 8.89
N ALA A 288 42.11 19.69 9.67
CA ALA A 288 41.35 18.48 9.39
C ALA A 288 39.92 18.55 9.92
N SER A 289 39.68 19.25 11.03
CA SER A 289 38.33 19.38 11.59
C SER A 289 37.35 19.98 10.60
N ALA A 290 37.77 20.98 9.80
CA ALA A 290 36.95 21.54 8.72
C ALA A 290 36.65 20.56 7.56
N LEU A 291 37.44 19.49 7.40
CA LEU A 291 37.27 18.46 6.36
C LEU A 291 36.49 17.25 6.87
N THR A 292 36.39 17.07 8.18
CA THR A 292 35.82 15.88 8.84
C THR A 292 34.53 16.18 9.61
N GLU A 293 34.15 17.45 9.79
CA GLU A 293 33.00 17.91 10.59
C GLU A 293 31.68 17.22 10.21
N ASP A 294 31.48 16.91 8.94
CA ASP A 294 30.28 16.24 8.43
C ASP A 294 30.29 14.71 8.61
N ILE A 295 31.40 14.11 9.04
CA ILE A 295 31.56 12.66 9.22
C ILE A 295 31.06 12.24 10.61
N LYS A 296 29.74 12.05 10.71
CA LYS A 296 29.06 11.60 11.94
C LYS A 296 29.56 10.22 12.42
N GLU A 297 29.63 10.03 13.73
CA GLU A 297 29.97 8.74 14.37
C GLU A 297 28.97 7.63 14.05
N PHE A 298 27.69 7.99 13.93
CA PHE A 298 26.61 7.08 13.59
C PHE A 298 25.88 7.58 12.34
N VAL A 299 25.52 6.64 11.47
CA VAL A 299 24.67 6.88 10.30
C VAL A 299 23.37 6.11 10.45
N VAL A 300 22.28 6.70 9.98
CA VAL A 300 20.98 6.04 9.96
C VAL A 300 20.85 5.25 8.65
N VAL A 301 20.51 3.96 8.76
CA VAL A 301 20.30 3.07 7.62
C VAL A 301 18.94 2.38 7.70
N TYR A 302 18.39 2.01 6.55
CA TYR A 302 17.24 1.12 6.43
C TYR A 302 17.70 -0.22 5.90
N ASP A 303 17.24 -1.31 6.49
CA ASP A 303 17.34 -2.61 5.83
C ASP A 303 16.31 -2.64 4.69
N ALA A 304 16.73 -2.91 3.48
CA ALA A 304 15.84 -2.97 2.31
C ALA A 304 15.64 -4.44 1.88
N GLU A 305 14.41 -4.82 1.59
CA GLU A 305 14.07 -6.09 0.95
C GLU A 305 13.53 -5.83 -0.46
N VAL A 306 14.19 -6.39 -1.47
CA VAL A 306 13.69 -6.45 -2.84
C VAL A 306 12.86 -7.72 -2.97
N LEU A 307 11.55 -7.59 -3.07
CA LEU A 307 10.63 -8.70 -3.25
C LEU A 307 10.39 -8.96 -4.74
N LEU A 308 10.59 -10.20 -5.19
CA LEU A 308 10.33 -10.63 -6.56
C LEU A 308 9.28 -11.73 -6.54
N ILE A 309 8.18 -11.52 -7.27
CA ILE A 309 7.04 -12.42 -7.29
C ILE A 309 6.80 -12.87 -8.72
N ALA A 310 6.87 -14.18 -8.94
CA ALA A 310 6.38 -14.83 -10.16
C ALA A 310 4.99 -15.41 -9.88
N LYS A 311 3.95 -14.93 -10.59
CA LYS A 311 2.58 -15.44 -10.47
C LYS A 311 2.10 -15.99 -11.80
N ASN A 312 1.82 -17.29 -11.84
CA ASN A 312 1.21 -17.96 -12.99
C ASN A 312 -0.29 -17.60 -13.02
N LEU A 313 -0.74 -16.92 -14.07
CA LEU A 313 -2.12 -16.40 -14.14
C LEU A 313 -3.16 -17.48 -14.46
N GLU A 314 -2.74 -18.61 -15.03
CA GLU A 314 -3.63 -19.73 -15.38
C GLU A 314 -3.97 -20.57 -14.15
N THR A 315 -2.95 -20.92 -13.37
CA THR A 315 -3.07 -21.77 -12.19
C THR A 315 -3.26 -20.99 -10.89
N GLY A 316 -2.97 -19.69 -10.89
CA GLY A 316 -2.95 -18.83 -9.70
C GLY A 316 -1.74 -19.06 -8.77
N SER A 317 -0.86 -20.02 -9.07
CA SER A 317 0.31 -20.33 -8.25
C SER A 317 1.33 -19.20 -8.25
N SER A 318 2.03 -19.01 -7.12
CA SER A 318 3.07 -17.99 -7.00
C SER A 318 4.36 -18.51 -6.38
N ILE A 319 5.48 -17.97 -6.85
CA ILE A 319 6.82 -18.17 -6.30
C ILE A 319 7.35 -16.80 -5.91
N THR A 320 7.79 -16.67 -4.67
CA THR A 320 8.32 -15.42 -4.13
C THR A 320 9.77 -15.63 -3.69
N GLU A 321 10.64 -14.71 -4.07
CA GLU A 321 12.03 -14.65 -3.62
C GLU A 321 12.39 -13.23 -3.20
N THR A 322 13.50 -13.10 -2.46
CA THR A 322 13.89 -11.83 -1.85
C THR A 322 15.39 -11.59 -2.00
N GLY A 323 15.74 -10.39 -2.45
CA GLY A 323 17.06 -9.80 -2.28
C GLY A 323 17.08 -8.89 -1.06
N LYS A 324 18.23 -8.75 -0.38
CA LYS A 324 18.34 -7.85 0.78
C LYS A 324 19.49 -6.87 0.60
N ALA A 325 19.27 -5.63 1.01
CA ALA A 325 20.23 -4.52 0.95
C ALA A 325 20.18 -3.71 2.25
N VAL A 326 21.14 -2.80 2.41
CA VAL A 326 21.11 -1.76 3.43
C VAL A 326 21.30 -0.43 2.72
N VAL A 327 20.42 0.54 2.97
CA VAL A 327 20.44 1.86 2.32
C VAL A 327 20.58 2.97 3.37
N LYS A 328 21.32 4.04 3.08
CA LYS A 328 21.58 5.16 4.01
C LYS A 328 20.48 6.23 3.95
N LEU A 329 20.08 6.80 5.10
CA LEU A 329 19.05 7.86 5.20
C LEU A 329 19.58 9.27 4.89
N ASP A 330 20.84 9.57 5.22
CA ASP A 330 21.42 10.93 5.18
C ASP A 330 21.57 11.52 3.75
N ASP A 331 20.99 10.90 2.72
CA ASP A 331 21.36 11.09 1.32
C ASP A 331 20.16 11.20 0.37
N TYR A 332 18.97 11.53 0.89
CA TYR A 332 17.75 11.65 0.08
C TYR A 332 17.78 12.82 -0.92
N ARG A 333 18.86 13.62 -0.95
CA ARG A 333 18.99 14.82 -1.79
C ARG A 333 20.14 14.84 -2.79
N ASN A 334 21.17 13.99 -2.68
CA ASN A 334 22.31 13.97 -3.61
C ASN A 334 22.74 12.53 -3.97
N GLU A 335 22.34 12.08 -5.17
CA GLU A 335 22.94 11.00 -6.00
C GLU A 335 23.67 9.84 -5.29
N ASN A 336 23.04 9.20 -4.30
CA ASN A 336 23.65 8.16 -3.47
C ASN A 336 23.96 6.85 -4.22
N ALA A 337 25.06 6.84 -4.95
CA ALA A 337 25.57 5.70 -5.71
C ALA A 337 25.77 4.44 -4.85
N ALA A 338 26.05 4.59 -3.55
CA ALA A 338 26.25 3.45 -2.65
C ALA A 338 24.92 2.75 -2.30
N SER A 339 23.87 3.52 -2.00
CA SER A 339 22.52 2.97 -1.77
C SER A 339 21.93 2.38 -3.05
N GLU A 340 22.16 3.03 -4.19
CA GLU A 340 21.75 2.51 -5.50
C GLU A 340 22.49 1.21 -5.84
N GLN A 341 23.81 1.14 -5.60
CA GLN A 341 24.59 -0.07 -5.79
C GLN A 341 24.12 -1.21 -4.88
N ALA A 342 23.82 -0.91 -3.60
CA ALA A 342 23.29 -1.89 -2.66
C ALA A 342 21.94 -2.45 -3.12
N LEU A 343 21.03 -1.58 -3.58
CA LEU A 343 19.75 -2.00 -4.14
C LEU A 343 19.94 -2.83 -5.41
N ASN A 344 20.75 -2.36 -6.38
CA ASN A 344 21.07 -3.11 -7.61
C ASN A 344 21.60 -4.52 -7.29
N GLN A 345 22.48 -4.66 -6.29
CA GLN A 345 22.97 -5.96 -5.83
C GLN A 345 21.84 -6.84 -5.28
N ALA A 346 20.96 -6.29 -4.44
CA ALA A 346 19.81 -7.01 -3.93
C ALA A 346 18.86 -7.45 -5.06
N PHE A 347 18.60 -6.61 -6.06
CA PHE A 347 17.84 -7.01 -7.25
C PHE A 347 18.49 -8.20 -7.94
N MET A 348 19.79 -8.14 -8.23
CA MET A 348 20.51 -9.23 -8.89
C MET A 348 20.44 -10.53 -8.10
N ASP A 349 20.64 -10.48 -6.78
CA ASP A 349 20.60 -11.66 -5.92
C ASP A 349 19.19 -12.24 -5.85
N GLY A 350 18.17 -11.40 -5.67
CA GLY A 350 16.78 -11.82 -5.70
C GLY A 350 16.36 -12.43 -7.05
N SER A 351 16.78 -11.82 -8.17
CA SER A 351 16.53 -12.34 -9.52
C SER A 351 17.15 -13.71 -9.75
N LYS A 352 18.42 -13.91 -9.36
CA LYS A 352 19.10 -15.22 -9.47
C LYS A 352 18.36 -16.30 -8.69
N ARG A 353 17.91 -15.98 -7.47
CA ARG A 353 17.16 -16.91 -6.63
C ARG A 353 15.82 -17.27 -7.25
N LEU A 354 15.09 -16.28 -7.76
CA LEU A 354 13.80 -16.49 -8.41
C LEU A 354 13.96 -17.38 -9.66
N VAL A 355 14.92 -17.07 -10.51
CA VAL A 355 15.23 -17.87 -11.71
C VAL A 355 15.64 -19.29 -11.35
N THR A 356 16.44 -19.48 -10.29
CA THR A 356 16.81 -20.81 -9.81
C THR A 356 15.56 -21.62 -9.43
N ARG A 357 14.59 -21.01 -8.72
CA ARG A 357 13.33 -21.68 -8.38
C ARG A 357 12.46 -21.96 -9.60
N LEU A 358 12.36 -21.01 -10.53
CA LEU A 358 11.61 -21.20 -11.78
C LEU A 358 12.18 -22.33 -12.64
N ALA A 359 13.49 -22.57 -12.57
CA ALA A 359 14.14 -23.72 -13.19
C ALA A 359 13.97 -25.05 -12.41
N GLY A 360 13.24 -25.05 -11.29
CA GLY A 360 13.08 -26.22 -10.41
C GLY A 360 14.26 -26.49 -9.47
N GLY A 361 15.21 -25.56 -9.38
CA GLY A 361 16.39 -25.66 -8.52
C GLY A 361 16.16 -25.11 -7.11
N VAL A 362 17.15 -25.34 -6.25
CA VAL A 362 17.20 -24.79 -4.89
C VAL A 362 18.18 -23.62 -4.86
N PRO A 363 17.75 -22.38 -4.55
CA PRO A 363 18.64 -21.24 -4.46
C PRO A 363 19.63 -21.40 -3.31
N THR A 364 20.83 -20.84 -3.46
CA THR A 364 21.85 -20.79 -2.41
C THR A 364 21.30 -20.16 -1.12
N PRO A 365 21.76 -20.55 0.08
CA PRO A 365 21.35 -19.89 1.31
C PRO A 365 21.67 -18.40 1.31
N TRP A 366 20.87 -17.63 2.04
CA TRP A 366 21.01 -16.18 2.11
C TRP A 366 22.32 -15.78 2.83
N GLN A 367 22.99 -14.75 2.30
CA GLN A 367 24.14 -14.12 2.94
C GLN A 367 23.78 -12.71 3.44
N PRO A 368 24.33 -12.26 4.58
CA PRO A 368 24.08 -10.91 5.09
C PRO A 368 24.54 -9.82 4.13
N PRO A 369 23.74 -8.76 3.91
CA PRO A 369 24.15 -7.64 3.07
C PRO A 369 25.34 -6.93 3.71
N VAL A 370 26.28 -6.52 2.86
CA VAL A 370 27.44 -5.74 3.29
C VAL A 370 26.99 -4.31 3.54
N LEU A 371 27.12 -3.86 4.78
CA LEU A 371 26.70 -2.53 5.25
C LEU A 371 27.40 -1.36 4.53
N PHE A 372 28.60 -1.59 3.99
CA PHE A 372 29.40 -0.62 3.26
C PHE A 372 30.27 -1.36 2.23
N PRO A 373 29.84 -1.52 0.97
CA PRO A 373 30.74 -2.04 -0.05
C PRO A 373 31.92 -1.07 -0.17
N LYS A 374 33.16 -1.57 -0.02
CA LYS A 374 34.35 -0.75 -0.31
C LYS A 374 34.20 -0.21 -1.73
N ARG A 375 34.44 1.09 -1.96
CA ARG A 375 34.59 1.60 -3.33
C ARG A 375 35.62 0.70 -4.01
N VAL A 376 35.19 -0.01 -5.05
CA VAL A 376 36.13 -0.64 -5.97
C VAL A 376 36.91 0.51 -6.55
N SER A 377 38.22 0.58 -6.30
CA SER A 377 39.06 1.53 -7.02
C SER A 377 38.86 1.24 -8.49
N THR A 378 38.36 2.21 -9.25
CA THR A 378 38.49 2.24 -10.70
C THR A 378 39.98 2.29 -11.02
N GLY A 379 40.61 1.12 -10.98
CA GLY A 379 42.03 0.89 -11.15
C GLY A 379 42.31 -0.36 -11.99
N ASP A 380 41.29 -0.87 -12.69
CA ASP A 380 41.43 -1.90 -13.72
C ASP A 380 40.58 -1.52 -14.95
N THR A 381 40.90 -0.37 -15.53
CA THR A 381 40.75 -0.18 -16.98
C THR A 381 42.14 -0.22 -17.59
N ASN A 382 42.73 -1.41 -17.67
CA ASN A 382 43.78 -1.66 -18.65
C ASN A 382 43.72 -3.10 -19.16
N SER A 383 43.69 -3.19 -20.48
CA SER A 383 43.90 -4.36 -21.35
C SER A 383 42.95 -5.55 -21.22
N VAL A 384 41.90 -5.57 -22.06
CA VAL A 384 41.72 -6.62 -23.09
C VAL A 384 40.99 -6.01 -24.31
N TYR A 385 41.65 -5.05 -24.98
CA TYR A 385 41.61 -5.00 -26.45
C TYR A 385 42.99 -5.48 -26.89
N GLY A 386 43.11 -6.80 -27.05
CA GLY A 386 44.20 -7.42 -27.79
C GLY A 386 43.85 -7.40 -29.27
N ARG A 387 44.83 -7.03 -30.07
CA ARG A 387 44.83 -6.93 -31.54
C ARG A 387 44.29 -8.16 -32.25
#